data_AF-A0A7C1E5G8-F1
#
_entry.id   AF-A0A7C1E5G8-F1
#
_cell.length_a   1.000
_cell.length_b   1.000
_cell.length_c   1.000
_cell.angle_alpha   90.00
_cell.angle_beta   90.00
_cell.angle_gamma   90.00
#
_symmetry.space_group_name_H-M   'P 1'
#
loop_
_entity.id
_entity.type
_entity.pdbx_description
1 polymer ?
#
loop_
_entity_poly.entity_id
_entity_poly.type
_entity_poly.pdbx_seq_one_letter_code
_entity_poly.pdbx_strand_id
1 'polypeptide(L)'
;MGAQGLVAPGQRGWKSWTAWEWCMHRSALGLAPVLSYQDMADPGASSLKETPERVGQSAYIWYNLSIEGSGLCQRCPVNTSHPIFAGYEGQSRIMRWVGGPALIPTSGNVTVLAWYPAENMSGPHGNASTQVHAWRFDGGNVVQPLDFWDPTDRVIETHLAGRPAGIASTYGRGRVVLFGNHPEHPAWEGGRLVESDGPRDRMLLKGLFSWEDRRPLPEDYNWWLVRRSVAWVAGVPDDELPPVAAGDNVY
;
A
#
# COMPACT_ATOMS: atom_id res chain seq x y z
N MET A 1 -12.46 3.25 -7.17
CA MET A 1 -11.41 4.02 -6.44
C MET A 1 -11.99 5.34 -5.94
N GLY A 2 -11.70 5.78 -4.72
CA GLY A 2 -12.21 7.05 -4.17
C GLY A 2 -11.60 8.33 -4.77
N ALA A 3 -10.44 8.23 -5.42
CA ALA A 3 -9.80 9.32 -6.17
C ALA A 3 -10.55 9.67 -7.47
N GLN A 4 -10.13 10.76 -8.12
CA GLN A 4 -10.65 11.21 -9.44
C GLN A 4 -10.17 10.33 -10.61
N GLY A 5 -9.15 9.51 -10.38
CA GLY A 5 -8.54 8.65 -11.38
C GLY A 5 -7.11 8.31 -11.00
N LEU A 6 -6.43 7.60 -11.90
CA LEU A 6 -4.98 7.41 -11.82
C LEU A 6 -4.23 8.58 -12.44
N VAL A 7 -3.02 8.86 -11.92
CA VAL A 7 -2.00 9.68 -12.57
C VAL A 7 -1.66 9.08 -13.94
N ALA A 8 -1.53 9.93 -14.96
CA ALA A 8 -1.35 9.48 -16.34
C ALA A 8 -0.04 8.67 -16.50
N PRO A 9 0.02 7.67 -17.42
CA PRO A 9 1.18 6.80 -17.61
C PRO A 9 2.47 7.58 -17.82
N GLY A 10 2.45 8.63 -18.66
CA GLY A 10 3.64 9.43 -18.97
C GLY A 10 4.24 10.13 -17.74
N GLN A 11 3.41 10.47 -16.74
CA GLN A 11 3.87 11.05 -15.47
C GLN A 11 4.41 10.00 -14.49
N ARG A 12 4.19 8.72 -14.78
CA ARG A 12 4.67 7.56 -14.02
C ARG A 12 5.82 6.83 -14.73
N GLY A 13 6.32 7.37 -15.85
CA GLY A 13 7.40 6.75 -16.64
C GLY A 13 6.94 5.71 -17.67
N TRP A 14 5.63 5.59 -17.90
CA TRP A 14 5.07 4.57 -18.79
C TRP A 14 4.48 5.16 -20.07
N LYS A 15 4.61 4.43 -21.19
CA LYS A 15 4.07 4.87 -22.49
C LYS A 15 2.55 4.73 -22.59
N SER A 16 1.97 3.77 -21.87
CA SER A 16 0.54 3.47 -21.93
C SER A 16 0.00 2.91 -20.62
N TRP A 17 -1.31 3.00 -20.48
CA TRP A 17 -2.05 2.27 -19.46
C TRP A 17 -1.90 0.76 -19.66
N THR A 18 -1.87 0.01 -18.57
CA THR A 18 -2.25 -1.41 -18.62
C THR A 18 -3.77 -1.53 -18.71
N ALA A 19 -4.30 -2.71 -19.06
CA ALA A 19 -5.74 -2.93 -19.05
C ALA A 19 -6.35 -2.69 -17.66
N TRP A 20 -5.67 -3.14 -16.61
CA TRP A 20 -6.06 -2.92 -15.21
C TRP A 20 -6.07 -1.45 -14.84
N GLU A 21 -5.00 -0.72 -15.14
CA GLU A 21 -4.94 0.71 -14.84
C GLU A 21 -6.03 1.49 -15.60
N TRP A 22 -6.30 1.12 -16.86
CA TRP A 22 -7.39 1.73 -17.62
C TRP A 22 -8.74 1.48 -16.93
N CYS A 23 -9.02 0.24 -16.51
CA CYS A 23 -10.24 -0.10 -15.78
C CYS A 23 -10.34 0.67 -14.46
N MET A 24 -9.26 0.75 -13.67
CA MET A 24 -9.23 1.50 -12.42
C MET A 24 -9.47 2.99 -12.62
N HIS A 25 -8.85 3.58 -13.64
CA HIS A 25 -9.03 4.98 -14.00
C HIS A 25 -10.47 5.27 -14.42
N ARG A 26 -11.08 4.39 -15.22
CA ARG A 26 -12.48 4.51 -15.67
C ARG A 26 -13.51 4.27 -14.56
N SER A 27 -13.15 3.46 -13.56
CA SER A 27 -13.99 3.15 -12.39
C SER A 27 -13.71 4.08 -11.19
N ALA A 28 -13.13 5.25 -11.44
CA ALA A 28 -12.89 6.26 -10.41
C ALA A 28 -14.20 6.95 -10.02
N LEU A 29 -14.45 7.07 -8.72
CA LEU A 29 -15.68 7.66 -8.19
C LEU A 29 -15.55 9.17 -7.93
N GLY A 30 -14.33 9.69 -7.84
CA GLY A 30 -14.10 11.12 -7.61
C GLY A 30 -14.58 11.63 -6.25
N LEU A 31 -14.61 10.78 -5.23
CA LEU A 31 -15.03 11.12 -3.86
C LEU A 31 -14.06 12.08 -3.17
N ALA A 32 -12.77 12.06 -3.52
CA ALA A 32 -11.78 13.01 -3.05
C ALA A 32 -11.06 13.67 -4.24
N PRO A 33 -10.72 14.97 -4.15
CA PRO A 33 -10.00 15.69 -5.21
C PRO A 33 -8.50 15.37 -5.14
N VAL A 34 -8.20 14.11 -5.45
CA VAL A 34 -6.86 13.54 -5.53
C VAL A 34 -6.76 12.65 -6.78
N LEU A 35 -5.56 12.51 -7.32
CA LEU A 35 -5.20 11.45 -8.26
C LEU A 35 -4.44 10.34 -7.53
N SER A 36 -4.67 9.10 -7.94
CA SER A 36 -3.95 7.96 -7.42
C SER A 36 -2.68 7.70 -8.24
N TYR A 37 -1.53 7.67 -7.58
CA TYR A 37 -0.28 7.18 -8.16
C TYR A 37 -0.13 5.71 -7.80
N GLN A 38 -0.29 4.84 -8.80
CA GLN A 38 -0.18 3.39 -8.65
C GLN A 38 0.11 2.75 -10.00
N ASP A 39 1.09 1.86 -10.04
CA ASP A 39 1.35 0.94 -11.13
C ASP A 39 0.65 -0.39 -10.80
N MET A 40 -0.14 -0.87 -11.76
CA MET A 40 -0.91 -2.10 -11.63
C MET A 40 -0.93 -2.82 -12.96
N ALA A 41 -0.69 -4.12 -12.95
CA ALA A 41 -0.76 -4.92 -14.17
C ALA A 41 -1.18 -6.35 -13.87
N ASP A 42 -1.65 -7.03 -14.91
CA ASP A 42 -1.82 -8.48 -14.87
C ASP A 42 -0.43 -9.09 -15.01
N PRO A 43 0.03 -9.93 -14.09
CA PRO A 43 1.34 -10.52 -14.21
C PRO A 43 1.51 -11.43 -15.43
N GLY A 44 0.47 -12.18 -15.84
CA GLY A 44 0.49 -13.03 -17.03
C GLY A 44 0.63 -12.21 -18.30
N ALA A 45 -0.22 -11.19 -18.49
CA ALA A 45 -0.16 -10.31 -19.65
C ALA A 45 1.13 -9.47 -19.69
N SER A 46 1.68 -9.10 -18.53
CA SER A 46 2.97 -8.39 -18.46
C SER A 46 4.13 -9.29 -18.86
N SER A 47 4.06 -10.58 -18.48
CA SER A 47 5.07 -11.58 -18.85
C SER A 47 5.03 -11.89 -20.36
N LEU A 48 3.84 -12.02 -20.96
CA LEU A 48 3.68 -12.18 -22.41
C LEU A 48 4.18 -10.98 -23.23
N LYS A 49 4.29 -9.80 -22.60
CA LYS A 49 4.86 -8.58 -23.19
C LYS A 49 6.33 -8.37 -22.83
N GLU A 50 6.94 -9.32 -22.13
CA GLU A 50 8.33 -9.25 -21.65
C GLU A 50 8.60 -8.03 -20.75
N THR A 51 7.60 -7.60 -19.96
CA THR A 51 7.72 -6.50 -18.99
C THR A 51 7.15 -6.87 -17.61
N PRO A 52 7.61 -7.97 -16.98
CA PRO A 52 7.07 -8.41 -15.68
C PRO A 52 7.20 -7.36 -14.57
N GLU A 53 8.17 -6.45 -14.65
CA GLU A 53 8.33 -5.32 -13.73
C GLU A 53 7.16 -4.33 -13.76
N ARG A 54 6.34 -4.35 -14.82
CA ARG A 54 5.13 -3.51 -14.95
C ARG A 54 4.07 -3.81 -13.89
N VAL A 55 4.14 -4.99 -13.26
CA VAL A 55 3.30 -5.34 -12.11
C VAL A 55 3.52 -4.37 -10.95
N GLY A 56 4.70 -3.76 -10.82
CA GLY A 56 4.92 -2.57 -10.01
C GLY A 56 4.48 -2.73 -8.56
N GLN A 57 3.75 -1.75 -8.01
CA GLN A 57 3.22 -1.82 -6.64
C GLN A 57 2.29 -3.02 -6.43
N SER A 58 1.62 -3.52 -7.47
CA SER A 58 0.69 -4.65 -7.35
C SER A 58 1.38 -6.01 -7.16
N ALA A 59 2.72 -6.07 -7.16
CA ALA A 59 3.49 -7.28 -6.88
C ALA A 59 3.09 -7.91 -5.54
N TYR A 60 2.94 -7.10 -4.49
CA TYR A 60 2.51 -7.59 -3.17
C TYR A 60 1.06 -8.08 -3.08
N ILE A 61 0.25 -7.78 -4.09
CA ILE A 61 -1.13 -8.26 -4.20
C ILE A 61 -1.17 -9.55 -5.00
N TRP A 62 -0.47 -9.59 -6.14
CA TRP A 62 -0.60 -10.68 -7.10
C TRP A 62 0.36 -11.84 -6.85
N TYR A 63 1.54 -11.59 -6.31
CA TYR A 63 2.54 -12.64 -6.05
C TYR A 63 2.40 -13.26 -4.66
N ASN A 64 1.54 -12.69 -3.81
CA ASN A 64 1.33 -13.18 -2.46
C ASN A 64 -0.09 -12.95 -1.95
N LEU A 65 -0.89 -14.02 -1.93
CA LEU A 65 -2.25 -14.02 -1.38
C LEU A 65 -2.29 -14.38 0.12
N SER A 66 -1.14 -14.56 0.78
CA SER A 66 -1.07 -14.88 2.21
C SER A 66 -0.85 -13.63 3.07
N ILE A 67 -1.55 -13.53 4.20
CA ILE A 67 -1.33 -12.46 5.18
C ILE A 67 0.04 -12.56 5.87
N GLU A 68 0.69 -13.72 5.86
CA GLU A 68 2.01 -13.88 6.48
C GLU A 68 3.14 -13.24 5.67
N GLY A 69 2.96 -13.10 4.35
CA GLY A 69 3.95 -12.56 3.44
C GLY A 69 3.53 -11.31 2.65
N SER A 70 2.24 -10.95 2.64
CA SER A 70 1.76 -9.78 1.91
C SER A 70 2.11 -8.46 2.61
N GLY A 71 2.53 -7.49 1.82
CA GLY A 71 2.77 -6.12 2.26
C GLY A 71 4.01 -5.88 3.12
N LEU A 72 4.26 -4.60 3.38
CA LEU A 72 5.41 -4.05 4.09
C LEU A 72 4.92 -3.09 5.18
N CYS A 73 5.49 -3.15 6.38
CA CYS A 73 5.26 -2.13 7.40
C CYS A 73 6.23 -0.95 7.25
N GLN A 74 5.67 0.25 7.07
CA GLN A 74 6.43 1.47 6.82
C GLN A 74 6.19 2.49 7.93
N ARG A 75 7.28 3.12 8.41
CA ARG A 75 7.19 4.26 9.33
C ARG A 75 6.79 5.52 8.56
N CYS A 76 5.50 5.81 8.58
CA CYS A 76 4.89 6.89 7.82
C CYS A 76 4.82 8.16 8.67
N PRO A 77 5.39 9.30 8.23
CA PRO A 77 5.12 10.60 8.86
C PRO A 77 3.62 10.87 8.91
N VAL A 78 3.14 11.51 9.98
CA VAL A 78 1.71 11.84 10.16
C VAL A 78 1.50 13.30 10.47
N ASN A 79 0.32 13.81 10.11
CA ASN A 79 -0.06 15.19 10.36
C ASN A 79 -0.74 15.32 11.73
N THR A 80 0.05 15.63 12.76
CA THR A 80 -0.43 15.79 14.14
C THR A 80 -1.30 17.04 14.35
N SER A 81 -1.36 17.96 13.38
CA SER A 81 -2.25 19.12 13.46
C SER A 81 -3.70 18.80 13.09
N HIS A 82 -3.97 17.63 12.51
CA HIS A 82 -5.33 17.23 12.13
C HIS A 82 -6.08 16.63 13.34
N PRO A 83 -7.39 16.90 13.55
CA PRO A 83 -8.16 16.39 14.67
C PRO A 83 -8.07 14.87 14.90
N ILE A 84 -8.01 14.08 13.83
CA ILE A 84 -7.81 12.62 13.90
C ILE A 84 -6.56 12.25 14.73
N PHE A 85 -5.51 13.06 14.73
CA PHE A 85 -4.27 12.83 15.48
C PHE A 85 -4.16 13.67 16.76
N ALA A 86 -5.19 14.41 17.16
CA ALA A 86 -5.15 15.20 18.39
C ALA A 86 -4.89 14.30 19.61
N GLY A 87 -3.89 14.68 20.43
CA GLY A 87 -3.41 13.88 21.57
C GLY A 87 -2.38 12.81 21.21
N TYR A 88 -2.03 12.61 19.93
CA TYR A 88 -0.95 11.73 19.54
C TYR A 88 0.41 12.46 19.64
N GLU A 89 1.30 11.95 20.49
CA GLU A 89 2.61 12.59 20.75
C GLU A 89 3.68 12.24 19.70
N GLY A 90 3.45 11.20 18.89
CA GLY A 90 4.38 10.77 17.85
C GLY A 90 4.32 11.61 16.57
N GLN A 91 5.42 11.64 15.83
CA GLN A 91 5.50 12.34 14.51
C GLN A 91 5.33 11.37 13.33
N SER A 92 5.31 10.07 13.58
CA SER A 92 5.17 9.04 12.57
C SER A 92 4.54 7.79 13.17
N ARG A 93 3.86 7.00 12.33
CA ARG A 93 3.22 5.75 12.73
C ARG A 93 3.57 4.64 11.76
N ILE A 94 3.76 3.43 12.27
CA ILE A 94 3.98 2.26 11.42
C ILE A 94 2.64 1.81 10.85
N MET A 95 2.51 1.81 9.54
CA MET A 95 1.32 1.33 8.84
C MET A 95 1.73 0.31 7.79
N ARG A 96 0.92 -0.74 7.64
CA ARG A 96 1.17 -1.77 6.64
C ARG A 96 0.73 -1.28 5.27
N TRP A 97 1.55 -1.47 4.27
CA TRP A 97 1.29 -1.17 2.88
C TRP A 97 1.13 -2.47 2.10
N VAL A 98 0.03 -2.63 1.37
CA VAL A 98 -0.26 -3.84 0.57
C VAL A 98 -0.57 -3.43 -0.87
N GLY A 99 0.40 -2.81 -1.54
CA GLY A 99 0.25 -2.39 -2.92
C GLY A 99 -0.63 -1.16 -3.16
N GLY A 100 -1.08 -0.47 -2.10
CA GLY A 100 -1.98 0.68 -2.23
C GLY A 100 -1.32 1.96 -2.79
N PRO A 101 -2.13 2.93 -3.25
CA PRO A 101 -1.64 4.08 -4.01
C PRO A 101 -1.12 5.23 -3.14
N ALA A 102 -0.30 6.12 -3.71
CA ALA A 102 -0.21 7.48 -3.20
C ALA A 102 -1.37 8.36 -3.71
N LEU A 103 -1.80 9.32 -2.89
CA LEU A 103 -3.00 10.13 -3.12
C LEU A 103 -2.61 11.60 -3.37
N ILE A 104 -2.35 11.95 -4.63
CA ILE A 104 -1.82 13.25 -5.05
C ILE A 104 -2.93 14.31 -5.06
N PRO A 105 -2.92 15.33 -4.19
CA PRO A 105 -3.94 16.38 -4.19
C PRO A 105 -4.02 17.13 -5.51
N THR A 106 -5.25 17.38 -5.98
CA THR A 106 -5.52 18.19 -7.17
C THR A 106 -6.19 19.53 -6.85
N SER A 107 -6.52 19.77 -5.57
CA SER A 107 -7.14 21.01 -5.10
C SER A 107 -6.73 21.31 -3.65
N GLY A 108 -7.00 22.54 -3.20
CA GLY A 108 -6.72 22.97 -1.82
C GLY A 108 -7.67 22.41 -0.76
N ASN A 109 -8.72 21.67 -1.13
CA ASN A 109 -9.69 21.06 -0.19
C ASN A 109 -9.22 19.68 0.33
N VAL A 110 -7.91 19.44 0.35
CA VAL A 110 -7.33 18.18 0.80
C VAL A 110 -6.32 18.46 1.90
N THR A 111 -6.53 17.82 3.04
CA THR A 111 -5.52 17.77 4.10
C THR A 111 -4.81 16.43 4.03
N VAL A 112 -3.49 16.45 3.88
CA VAL A 112 -2.69 15.22 3.98
C VAL A 112 -2.61 14.79 5.44
N LEU A 113 -2.95 13.54 5.70
CA LEU A 113 -2.95 12.92 7.03
C LEU A 113 -1.65 12.15 7.30
N ALA A 114 -1.10 11.52 6.27
CA ALA A 114 0.11 10.73 6.37
C ALA A 114 0.88 10.72 5.04
N TRP A 115 2.18 10.46 5.14
CA TRP A 115 3.08 10.33 3.99
C TRP A 115 3.74 8.96 3.99
N TYR A 116 4.05 8.46 2.81
CA TYR A 116 5.01 7.38 2.68
C TYR A 116 6.40 7.86 3.15
N PRO A 117 7.28 6.95 3.62
CA PRO A 117 8.65 7.30 4.00
C PRO A 117 9.39 8.03 2.87
N ALA A 118 10.44 8.79 3.21
CA ALA A 118 11.24 9.51 2.21
C ALA A 118 12.07 8.58 1.30
N GLU A 119 12.19 7.31 1.66
CA GLU A 119 12.86 6.26 0.89
C GLU A 119 11.80 5.37 0.22
N ASN A 120 12.05 4.96 -1.03
CA ASN A 120 11.20 3.97 -1.71
C ASN A 120 11.40 2.59 -1.08
N MET A 121 10.34 1.78 -1.06
CA MET A 121 10.43 0.39 -0.59
C MET A 121 11.39 -0.42 -1.45
N SER A 122 11.22 -0.37 -2.76
CA SER A 122 12.04 -1.12 -3.71
C SER A 122 12.47 -0.22 -4.86
N GLY A 123 13.58 -0.59 -5.48
CA GLY A 123 14.21 0.13 -6.58
C GLY A 123 15.73 0.19 -6.43
N PRO A 124 16.47 0.66 -7.45
CA PRO A 124 17.93 0.80 -7.41
C PRO A 124 18.44 1.72 -6.29
N HIS A 125 17.59 2.63 -5.82
CA HIS A 125 17.86 3.56 -4.72
C HIS A 125 16.82 3.45 -3.59
N GLY A 126 16.12 2.30 -3.52
CA GLY A 126 15.17 1.99 -2.46
C GLY A 126 15.82 1.27 -1.29
N ASN A 127 14.99 0.85 -0.35
CA ASN A 127 15.42 0.14 0.84
C ASN A 127 15.88 -1.28 0.51
N ALA A 128 17.13 -1.62 0.82
CA ALA A 128 17.71 -2.93 0.54
C ALA A 128 16.98 -4.08 1.25
N SER A 129 16.45 -3.86 2.46
CA SER A 129 15.75 -4.88 3.23
C SER A 129 14.35 -5.19 2.71
N THR A 130 13.85 -4.38 1.76
CA THR A 130 12.49 -4.50 1.22
C THR A 130 12.49 -4.48 -0.30
N GLN A 131 13.64 -4.82 -0.90
CA GLN A 131 13.80 -4.95 -2.34
C GLN A 131 12.93 -6.09 -2.87
N VAL A 132 12.28 -5.83 -4.00
CA VAL A 132 11.41 -6.77 -4.69
C VAL A 132 11.88 -6.93 -6.12
N HIS A 133 12.00 -8.19 -6.55
CA HIS A 133 12.24 -8.56 -7.93
C HIS A 133 10.90 -8.85 -8.63
N ALA A 134 10.89 -8.60 -9.93
CA ALA A 134 9.77 -9.00 -10.76
C ALA A 134 9.78 -10.52 -10.92
N TRP A 135 8.59 -11.10 -10.97
CA TRP A 135 8.39 -12.52 -11.22
C TRP A 135 7.67 -12.69 -12.55
N ARG A 136 8.23 -13.53 -13.42
CA ARG A 136 7.67 -13.78 -14.74
C ARG A 136 6.74 -14.99 -14.67
N PHE A 137 5.53 -14.82 -15.18
CA PHE A 137 4.60 -15.92 -15.40
C PHE A 137 5.15 -16.83 -16.49
N ASP A 138 5.37 -18.11 -16.19
CA ASP A 138 5.94 -19.09 -17.12
C ASP A 138 4.90 -20.00 -17.80
N GLY A 139 3.62 -19.85 -17.45
CA GLY A 139 2.53 -20.64 -18.03
C GLY A 139 2.24 -21.96 -17.33
N GLY A 140 2.90 -22.25 -16.20
CA GLY A 140 2.71 -23.47 -15.45
C GLY A 140 3.57 -24.60 -15.99
N ASN A 141 4.51 -25.07 -15.18
CA ASN A 141 5.34 -26.21 -15.55
C ASN A 141 4.48 -27.51 -15.59
N VAL A 142 4.51 -28.24 -16.70
CA VAL A 142 3.77 -29.53 -16.85
C VAL A 142 4.19 -30.58 -15.82
N VAL A 143 5.41 -30.49 -15.29
CA VAL A 143 5.94 -31.36 -14.23
C VAL A 143 5.59 -30.81 -12.84
N GLN A 144 5.40 -29.49 -12.72
CA GLN A 144 5.04 -28.81 -11.48
C GLN A 144 3.84 -27.86 -11.69
N PRO A 145 2.61 -28.38 -11.79
CA PRO A 145 1.44 -27.66 -12.30
C PRO A 145 0.91 -26.52 -11.40
N LEU A 146 1.61 -26.20 -10.31
CA LEU A 146 1.31 -25.09 -9.41
C LEU A 146 2.50 -24.12 -9.26
N ASP A 147 3.55 -24.35 -10.04
CA ASP A 147 4.70 -23.49 -10.20
C ASP A 147 4.50 -22.68 -11.48
N PHE A 148 4.28 -21.39 -11.30
CA PHE A 148 3.81 -20.48 -12.34
C PHE A 148 4.76 -19.28 -12.53
N TRP A 149 5.79 -19.16 -11.70
CA TRP A 149 6.52 -17.92 -11.50
C TRP A 149 8.02 -18.19 -11.44
N ASP A 150 8.75 -17.66 -12.42
CA ASP A 150 10.21 -17.62 -12.36
C ASP A 150 10.67 -16.28 -11.77
N PRO A 151 11.65 -16.28 -10.85
CA PRO A 151 12.29 -15.05 -10.41
C PRO A 151 13.05 -14.41 -11.58
N THR A 152 13.14 -13.08 -11.57
CA THR A 152 13.94 -12.34 -12.55
C THR A 152 14.95 -11.45 -11.84
N ASP A 153 16.05 -11.09 -12.51
CA ASP A 153 17.00 -10.10 -11.98
C ASP A 153 16.47 -8.64 -12.07
N ARG A 154 15.23 -8.44 -12.54
CA ARG A 154 14.65 -7.10 -12.68
C ARG A 154 14.05 -6.66 -11.36
N VAL A 155 14.63 -5.62 -10.77
CA VAL A 155 14.08 -4.98 -9.57
C VAL A 155 12.83 -4.18 -9.93
N ILE A 156 11.76 -4.38 -9.15
CA ILE A 156 10.58 -3.52 -9.20
C ILE A 156 10.91 -2.21 -8.52
N GLU A 157 10.85 -1.11 -9.26
CA GLU A 157 10.92 0.22 -8.66
C GLU A 157 9.55 0.63 -8.15
N THR A 158 9.53 1.07 -6.89
CA THR A 158 8.36 1.74 -6.33
C THR A 158 8.61 3.23 -6.31
N HIS A 159 7.57 4.00 -6.59
CA HIS A 159 7.66 5.45 -6.64
C HIS A 159 6.66 6.07 -5.66
N LEU A 160 6.81 5.73 -4.39
CA LEU A 160 5.92 6.21 -3.31
C LEU A 160 6.63 7.18 -2.37
N ALA A 161 7.97 7.24 -2.40
CA ALA A 161 8.78 8.04 -1.50
C ALA A 161 8.25 9.47 -1.32
N GLY A 162 8.01 9.85 -0.06
CA GLY A 162 7.56 11.18 0.37
C GLY A 162 6.18 11.59 -0.12
N ARG A 163 5.44 10.73 -0.83
CA ARG A 163 4.12 11.08 -1.37
C ARG A 163 3.02 10.89 -0.30
N PRO A 164 1.90 11.60 -0.42
CA PRO A 164 0.77 11.42 0.49
C PRO A 164 0.25 9.98 0.48
N ALA A 165 0.20 9.36 1.66
CA ALA A 165 -0.29 8.01 1.89
C ALA A 165 -1.67 7.97 2.57
N GLY A 166 -2.12 9.10 3.11
CA GLY A 166 -3.47 9.24 3.66
C GLY A 166 -3.93 10.69 3.55
N ILE A 167 -5.22 10.90 3.32
CA ILE A 167 -5.82 12.22 3.13
C ILE A 167 -7.17 12.31 3.84
N ALA A 168 -7.55 13.53 4.20
CA ALA A 168 -8.88 13.95 4.57
C ALA A 168 -9.38 15.01 3.58
N SER A 169 -10.67 14.96 3.24
CA SER A 169 -11.33 15.90 2.33
C SER A 169 -12.83 15.97 2.67
N THR A 170 -13.57 16.77 1.91
CA THR A 170 -15.03 16.75 1.89
C THR A 170 -15.56 16.28 0.53
N TYR A 171 -16.79 15.73 0.53
CA TYR A 171 -17.58 15.41 -0.66
C TYR A 171 -19.04 15.82 -0.42
N GLY A 172 -19.47 16.88 -1.09
CA GLY A 172 -20.74 17.53 -0.76
C GLY A 172 -20.72 18.05 0.68
N ARG A 173 -21.65 17.59 1.52
CA ARG A 173 -21.68 17.89 2.97
C ARG A 173 -20.96 16.84 3.84
N GLY A 174 -20.48 15.76 3.22
CA GLY A 174 -19.81 14.67 3.92
C GLY A 174 -18.31 14.92 4.05
N ARG A 175 -17.71 14.22 5.01
CA ARG A 175 -16.26 14.11 5.18
C ARG A 175 -15.77 12.81 4.56
N VAL A 176 -14.54 12.80 4.06
CA VAL A 176 -13.91 11.64 3.43
C VAL A 176 -12.52 11.48 4.01
N VAL A 177 -12.17 10.26 4.37
CA VAL A 177 -10.80 9.86 4.71
C VAL A 177 -10.41 8.70 3.81
N LEU A 178 -9.26 8.81 3.16
CA LEU A 178 -8.70 7.73 2.33
C LEU A 178 -7.27 7.45 2.76
N PHE A 179 -6.90 6.16 2.79
CA PHE A 179 -5.54 5.71 2.98
C PHE A 179 -5.11 4.84 1.79
N GLY A 180 -3.86 5.00 1.37
CA GLY A 180 -3.14 4.07 0.51
C GLY A 180 -2.43 2.97 1.29
N ASN A 181 -2.16 3.22 2.58
CA ASN A 181 -1.79 2.17 3.53
C ASN A 181 -3.04 1.50 4.11
N HIS A 182 -2.82 0.38 4.78
CA HIS A 182 -3.80 -0.38 5.54
C HIS A 182 -3.53 -0.22 7.04
N PRO A 183 -3.94 0.91 7.66
CA PRO A 183 -3.82 1.08 9.11
C PRO A 183 -4.62 0.03 9.89
N GLU A 184 -5.64 -0.59 9.31
CA GLU A 184 -6.43 -1.67 9.93
C GLU A 184 -5.72 -3.02 9.96
N HIS A 185 -4.67 -3.21 9.16
CA HIS A 185 -3.93 -4.48 9.14
C HIS A 185 -2.91 -4.58 10.29
N PRO A 186 -2.61 -5.81 10.76
CA PRO A 186 -1.53 -6.05 11.72
C PRO A 186 -0.21 -5.49 11.23
N ALA A 187 0.53 -4.84 12.14
CA ALA A 187 1.80 -4.18 11.84
C ALA A 187 2.98 -4.84 12.58
N TRP A 188 4.19 -4.60 12.09
CA TRP A 188 5.44 -5.06 12.71
C TRP A 188 6.57 -4.06 12.51
N GLU A 189 7.60 -4.18 13.33
CA GLU A 189 8.85 -3.43 13.23
C GLU A 189 9.96 -4.26 12.63
N GLY A 190 10.79 -3.59 11.82
CA GLY A 190 11.97 -4.20 11.20
C GLY A 190 11.63 -5.34 10.25
N GLY A 191 12.57 -6.27 10.15
CA GLY A 191 12.51 -7.42 9.27
C GLY A 191 13.05 -7.16 7.87
N ARG A 192 13.28 -8.26 7.17
CA ARG A 192 13.78 -8.29 5.79
C ARG A 192 12.86 -9.15 4.94
N LEU A 193 12.53 -8.63 3.76
CA LEU A 193 11.78 -9.37 2.77
C LEU A 193 12.68 -10.48 2.19
N VAL A 194 12.13 -11.68 2.11
CA VAL A 194 12.77 -12.82 1.47
C VAL A 194 11.87 -13.35 0.37
N GLU A 195 12.46 -13.46 -0.80
CA GLU A 195 11.88 -14.07 -1.98
C GLU A 195 12.33 -15.54 -2.05
N SER A 196 11.37 -16.46 -2.19
CA SER A 196 11.65 -17.89 -2.25
C SER A 196 11.00 -18.51 -3.46
N ASP A 197 11.81 -19.20 -4.26
CA ASP A 197 11.38 -20.04 -5.38
C ASP A 197 11.43 -21.53 -4.95
N GLY A 198 10.60 -21.86 -3.97
CA GLY A 198 10.59 -23.17 -3.31
C GLY A 198 9.33 -23.98 -3.62
N PRO A 199 9.38 -25.33 -3.61
CA PRO A 199 8.21 -26.18 -3.91
C PRO A 199 7.03 -26.02 -2.92
N ARG A 200 7.24 -25.38 -1.77
CA ARG A 200 6.21 -25.04 -0.76
C ARG A 200 5.79 -23.56 -0.75
N ASP A 201 6.46 -22.72 -1.52
CA ASP A 201 6.31 -21.25 -1.56
C ASP A 201 5.60 -20.80 -2.84
N ARG A 202 4.71 -21.65 -3.35
CA ARG A 202 3.86 -21.36 -4.50
C ARG A 202 2.83 -20.29 -4.14
N MET A 203 2.45 -19.47 -5.12
CA MET A 203 1.49 -18.34 -4.99
C MET A 203 0.22 -18.66 -4.18
N LEU A 204 -0.28 -19.90 -4.25
CA LEU A 204 -1.51 -20.36 -3.58
C LEU A 204 -1.31 -20.92 -2.16
N LEU A 205 -0.06 -20.99 -1.67
CA LEU A 205 0.28 -21.51 -0.33
C LEU A 205 0.85 -20.38 0.55
N LYS A 206 2.18 -20.31 0.68
CA LYS A 206 2.85 -19.30 1.51
C LYS A 206 3.11 -17.97 0.78
N GLY A 207 2.91 -17.98 -0.54
CA GLY A 207 3.26 -16.86 -1.42
C GLY A 207 4.76 -16.77 -1.69
N LEU A 208 5.12 -15.95 -2.68
CA LEU A 208 6.51 -15.79 -3.13
C LEU A 208 7.35 -14.90 -2.20
N PHE A 209 6.70 -14.17 -1.30
CA PHE A 209 7.34 -13.29 -0.34
C PHE A 209 7.11 -13.78 1.09
N SER A 210 8.14 -13.64 1.91
CA SER A 210 8.06 -13.85 3.35
C SER A 210 8.89 -12.79 4.08
N TRP A 211 8.75 -12.75 5.40
CA TRP A 211 9.48 -11.81 6.25
C TRP A 211 10.26 -12.56 7.31
N GLU A 212 11.55 -12.25 7.40
CA GLU A 212 12.44 -12.68 8.48
C GLU A 212 12.69 -11.52 9.43
N ASP A 213 13.07 -11.80 10.68
CA ASP A 213 13.53 -10.83 11.69
C ASP A 213 12.56 -9.67 12.01
N ARG A 214 11.26 -9.86 11.75
CA ARG A 214 10.22 -8.88 12.12
C ARG A 214 9.79 -9.05 13.58
N ARG A 215 9.51 -7.93 14.24
CA ARG A 215 8.88 -7.89 15.56
C ARG A 215 7.42 -7.46 15.45
N PRO A 216 6.44 -8.35 15.67
CA PRO A 216 5.03 -7.98 15.66
C PRO A 216 4.73 -6.85 16.66
N LEU A 217 3.85 -5.94 16.26
CA LEU A 217 3.25 -4.94 17.15
C LEU A 217 1.92 -5.49 17.69
N PRO A 218 1.36 -4.90 18.78
CA PRO A 218 0.03 -5.27 19.27
C PRO A 218 -1.02 -5.25 18.18
N GLU A 219 -1.99 -6.18 18.23
CA GLU A 219 -3.05 -6.28 17.21
C GLU A 219 -3.87 -4.99 17.11
N ASP A 220 -4.09 -4.33 18.24
CA ASP A 220 -4.83 -3.07 18.34
C ASP A 220 -3.99 -1.83 18.01
N TYR A 221 -2.70 -2.00 17.63
CA TYR A 221 -1.73 -0.90 17.51
C TYR A 221 -2.30 0.29 16.75
N ASN A 222 -2.86 0.10 15.55
CA ASN A 222 -3.38 1.20 14.73
C ASN A 222 -4.90 1.43 14.86
N TRP A 223 -5.61 0.66 15.68
CA TRP A 223 -7.07 0.70 15.69
C TRP A 223 -7.67 2.02 16.17
N TRP A 224 -6.99 2.75 17.05
CA TRP A 224 -7.44 4.09 17.44
C TRP A 224 -7.48 5.04 16.22
N LEU A 225 -6.55 4.92 15.27
CA LEU A 225 -6.50 5.76 14.07
C LEU A 225 -7.71 5.47 13.17
N VAL A 226 -8.05 4.19 13.01
CA VAL A 226 -9.23 3.75 12.24
C VAL A 226 -10.51 4.26 12.92
N ARG A 227 -10.66 4.05 14.23
CA ARG A 227 -11.83 4.50 15.00
C ARG A 227 -12.03 6.02 14.93
N ARG A 228 -10.96 6.80 15.12
CA ARG A 228 -11.02 8.27 15.01
C ARG A 228 -11.31 8.72 13.59
N SER A 229 -10.79 8.04 12.57
CA SER A 229 -11.11 8.35 11.16
C SER A 229 -12.59 8.16 10.87
N VAL A 230 -13.19 7.06 11.34
CA VAL A 230 -14.62 6.78 11.18
C VAL A 230 -15.46 7.80 11.95
N ALA A 231 -15.13 8.08 13.22
CA ALA A 231 -15.85 9.06 14.03
C ALA A 231 -15.81 10.46 13.40
N TRP A 232 -14.63 10.88 12.91
CA TRP A 232 -14.47 12.17 12.24
C TRP A 232 -15.30 12.24 10.95
N VAL A 233 -15.31 11.18 10.14
CA VAL A 233 -16.16 11.08 8.95
C VAL A 233 -17.65 11.14 9.29
N ALA A 234 -18.05 10.53 10.41
CA ALA A 234 -19.42 10.55 10.92
C ALA A 234 -19.87 11.91 11.48
N GLY A 235 -18.98 12.90 11.55
CA GLY A 235 -19.30 14.25 12.01
C GLY A 235 -19.26 14.43 13.52
N VAL A 236 -18.64 13.49 14.26
CA VAL A 236 -18.35 13.69 15.69
C VAL A 236 -17.50 14.96 15.87
N PRO A 237 -17.82 15.82 16.86
CA PRO A 237 -17.00 16.99 17.19
C PRO A 237 -15.54 16.63 17.46
N ASP A 238 -14.62 17.52 17.10
CA ASP A 238 -13.17 17.23 17.13
C ASP A 238 -12.64 16.94 18.55
N ASP A 239 -13.25 17.57 19.56
CA ASP A 239 -12.99 17.38 20.99
C ASP A 239 -13.69 16.16 21.60
N GLU A 240 -14.62 15.55 20.88
CA GLU A 240 -15.35 14.33 21.27
C GLU A 240 -14.85 13.06 20.54
N LEU A 241 -13.78 13.16 19.73
CA LEU A 241 -13.23 12.01 19.02
C LEU A 241 -12.69 10.93 20.00
N PRO A 242 -12.86 9.63 19.70
CA PRO A 242 -12.38 8.53 20.55
C PRO A 242 -10.90 8.66 20.91
N PRO A 243 -10.46 8.30 22.13
CA PRO A 243 -9.10 8.57 22.58
C PRO A 243 -8.01 7.91 21.71
N VAL A 244 -6.82 8.52 21.71
CA VAL A 244 -5.59 7.90 21.17
C VAL A 244 -5.09 6.90 22.21
N ALA A 245 -5.58 5.67 22.16
CA ALA A 245 -5.19 4.64 23.12
C ALA A 245 -3.89 3.94 22.72
N ALA A 246 -2.99 3.79 23.69
CA ALA A 246 -2.28 2.54 23.93
C ALA A 246 -2.61 2.16 25.38
N GLY A 247 -3.53 1.20 25.55
CA GLY A 247 -3.91 0.66 26.85
C GLY A 247 -5.37 0.87 27.22
N ASP A 248 -6.15 -0.20 27.08
CA ASP A 248 -6.95 -0.66 28.20
C ASP A 248 -6.44 -2.04 28.58
N ASN A 249 -6.08 -2.22 29.85
CA ASN A 249 -6.27 -3.51 30.49
C ASN A 249 -7.71 -3.94 30.17
N VAL A 250 -7.90 -5.04 29.45
CA VAL A 250 -8.96 -6.07 29.57
C VAL A 250 -8.86 -6.94 28.31
N TYR A 251 -8.15 -8.06 28.40
CA TYR A 251 -8.70 -9.42 28.33
C TYR A 251 -7.81 -10.35 29.13
#